data_AF-A0A7J4IAI8-F1
#
_entry.id   AF-A0A7J4IAI8-F1
#
_cell.length_a   1.000
_cell.length_b   1.000
_cell.length_c   1.000
_cell.angle_alpha   90.00
_cell.angle_beta   90.00
_cell.angle_gamma   90.00
#
_symmetry.space_group_name_H-M   'P 1'
#
loop_
_entity.id
_entity.type
_entity.pdbx_description
1 polymer ?
#
loop_
_entity_poly.entity_id
_entity_poly.type
_entity_poly.pdbx_seq_one_letter_code
_entity_poly.pdbx_strand_id
1 'polypeptide(L)' 'MAGKTRNDSGRCCVCNADLCSARFEMPVYCVPCITDMERLGMGPERYRRNRKRLQS' A
#
# COMPACT_ATOMS: atom_id res chain seq x y z
N MET A 1 8.21 20.96 -19.77
CA MET A 1 8.73 19.58 -19.79
C MET A 1 8.28 18.87 -18.53
N ALA A 2 7.52 17.78 -18.65
CA ALA A 2 6.93 17.04 -17.54
C ALA A 2 8.00 16.28 -16.73
N GLY A 3 8.40 16.83 -15.59
CA GLY A 3 9.35 16.21 -14.66
C GLY A 3 8.64 15.21 -13.76
N LYS A 4 8.83 13.92 -14.08
CA LYS A 4 8.32 12.72 -13.40
C LYS A 4 8.11 12.88 -11.88
N THR A 5 6.87 12.74 -11.42
CA THR A 5 6.53 12.49 -10.01
C THR A 5 7.17 11.18 -9.56
N ARG A 6 8.36 11.25 -8.96
CA ARG A 6 8.99 10.09 -8.30
C ARG A 6 8.18 9.79 -7.03
N ASN A 7 7.59 8.60 -6.92
CA ASN A 7 7.05 8.10 -5.66
C ASN A 7 8.22 7.87 -4.69
N ASP A 8 8.64 8.94 -4.01
CA ASP A 8 9.72 8.94 -2.99
C ASP A 8 9.21 8.47 -1.62
N SER A 9 7.93 8.11 -1.53
CA SER A 9 7.28 7.83 -0.27
C SER A 9 7.51 6.37 0.10
N GLY A 10 8.43 6.11 1.04
CA GLY A 10 8.47 4.89 1.84
C GLY A 10 7.17 4.77 2.64
N ARG A 11 6.05 4.57 1.95
CA ARG A 11 4.69 4.57 2.49
C ARG A 11 3.94 3.39 1.89
N CYS A 12 3.07 2.81 2.70
CA CYS A 12 2.19 1.73 2.26
C CYS A 12 1.26 2.21 1.14
N CYS A 13 1.22 1.52 0.01
CA CYS A 13 0.36 1.84 -1.13
C CYS A 13 -1.15 1.66 -0.86
N VAL A 14 -1.52 1.08 0.30
CA VAL A 14 -2.91 0.86 0.71
C VAL A 14 -3.37 1.89 1.75
N CYS A 15 -2.65 2.07 2.86
CA CYS A 15 -3.02 3.04 3.92
C CYS A 15 -2.22 4.33 3.92
N ASN A 16 -1.20 4.47 3.08
CA ASN A 16 -0.21 5.54 3.18
C ASN A 16 0.49 5.62 4.55
N ALA A 17 0.47 4.53 5.34
CA ALA A 17 1.25 4.46 6.58
C ALA A 17 2.74 4.57 6.25
N ASP A 18 3.45 5.36 7.04
CA ASP A 18 4.89 5.56 6.86
C ASP A 18 5.63 4.25 7.16
N LEU A 19 6.38 3.79 6.18
CA LEU A 19 7.23 2.62 6.24
C LEU A 19 8.64 3.15 6.37
N CYS A 20 9.09 3.29 7.63
CA CYS A 20 10.47 3.60 7.95
C CYS A 20 11.37 2.67 7.12
N SER A 21 12.15 3.28 6.22
CA SER A 21 13.25 2.63 5.51
C SER A 21 12.85 1.71 4.35
N ALA A 22 12.55 2.29 3.20
CA ALA A 22 13.50 2.28 2.08
C ALA A 22 12.86 2.88 0.82
N ARG A 23 13.71 3.44 -0.04
CA ARG A 23 13.34 3.75 -1.43
C ARG A 23 13.14 2.45 -2.18
N PHE A 24 11.90 2.00 -2.26
CA PHE A 24 11.55 0.83 -3.06
C PHE A 24 11.08 1.29 -4.45
N GLU A 25 11.57 0.62 -5.49
CA GLU A 25 11.10 0.81 -6.87
C GLU A 25 9.75 0.11 -7.15
N MET A 26 9.18 -0.54 -6.13
CA MET A 26 7.97 -1.36 -6.22
C MET A 26 6.90 -0.90 -5.23
N PRO A 27 5.61 -1.20 -5.48
CA PRO A 27 4.55 -0.91 -4.53
C PRO A 27 4.83 -1.62 -3.19
N VAL A 28 4.99 -0.83 -2.14
CA VAL A 28 5.27 -1.34 -0.79
C VAL A 28 3.97 -1.41 0.00
N TYR A 29 3.78 -2.48 0.76
CA TYR A 29 2.64 -2.68 1.63
C TYR A 29 3.12 -2.86 3.07
N CYS A 30 2.46 -2.23 4.04
CA CYS A 30 2.78 -2.50 5.44
C CYS A 30 2.34 -3.90 5.83
N VAL A 31 3.04 -4.50 6.80
CA VAL A 31 2.76 -5.84 7.32
C VAL A 31 1.26 -6.05 7.62
N PRO A 32 0.55 -5.12 8.30
CA PRO A 32 -0.89 -5.28 8.54
C PRO A 32 -1.71 -5.45 7.26
N CYS A 33 -1.39 -4.70 6.19
CA CYS A 33 -2.10 -4.83 4.92
C CYS A 33 -1.80 -6.17 4.25
N ILE A 34 -0.55 -6.63 4.31
CA ILE A 34 -0.15 -7.92 3.74
C ILE A 34 -0.88 -9.04 4.46
N THR A 35 -0.87 -9.02 5.80
CA THR A 35 -1.55 -10.02 6.62
C THR A 35 -3.06 -10.07 6.33
N ASP A 36 -3.71 -8.91 6.21
CA ASP A 36 -5.13 -8.84 5.85
C ASP A 36 -5.38 -9.38 4.43
N MET A 37 -4.54 -9.01 3.46
CA MET A 37 -4.64 -9.48 2.08
C MET A 37 -4.53 -11.00 1.99
N GLU A 38 -3.57 -11.58 2.71
CA GLU A 38 -3.38 -13.04 2.79
C GLU A 38 -4.57 -13.71 3.49
N ARG A 39 -5.03 -13.16 4.63
CA ARG A 39 -6.20 -13.70 5.36
C ARG A 39 -7.47 -13.70 4.52
N LEU A 40 -7.69 -12.65 3.73
CA LEU A 40 -8.87 -12.50 2.90
C LEU A 40 -8.72 -13.17 1.52
N GLY A 41 -7.52 -13.66 1.17
CA GLY A 41 -7.22 -14.15 -0.17
C GLY A 41 -7.46 -13.09 -1.26
N MET A 42 -7.22 -11.81 -0.94
CA MET A 42 -7.49 -10.68 -1.85
C MET A 42 -6.20 -10.02 -2.31
N GLY A 43 -6.08 -9.80 -3.62
CA GLY A 43 -5.00 -8.98 -4.17
C GLY A 43 -5.08 -7.51 -3.76
N PRO A 44 -3.97 -6.76 -3.88
CA PRO A 44 -3.84 -5.39 -3.37
C PRO A 44 -4.83 -4.40 -3.96
N GLU A 45 -5.18 -4.51 -5.24
CA GLU A 45 -6.18 -3.65 -5.87
C GLU A 45 -7.58 -3.83 -5.27
N ARG A 46 -7.96 -5.08 -5.03
CA ARG A 46 -9.27 -5.45 -4.48
C ARG A 46 -9.35 -5.10 -3.01
N TYR A 47 -8.27 -5.38 -2.27
CA TYR A 47 -8.14 -5.00 -0.87
C TYR A 47 -8.21 -3.49 -0.67
N ARG A 48 -7.53 -2.68 -1.50
CA ARG A 48 -7.57 -1.21 -1.40
C ARG A 48 -8.99 -0.64 -1.55
N ARG A 49 -9.82 -1.22 -2.42
CA ARG A 49 -11.23 -0.81 -2.58
C ARG A 49 -12.10 -1.25 -1.41
N ASN A 50 -11.89 -2.47 -0.92
CA ASN A 50 -12.69 -3.05 0.16
C ASN A 50 -12.31 -2.56 1.56
N ARG A 51 -11.08 -2.08 1.76
CA ARG A 51 -10.62 -1.62 3.08
C ARG A 51 -11.49 -0.51 3.67
N LYS A 52 -11.99 0.42 2.85
CA LYS A 52 -12.94 1.46 3.29
C LYS A 52 -14.24 0.88 3.85
N ARG A 53 -14.63 -0.32 3.41
CA ARG A 53 -15.81 -1.05 3.90
C ARG A 53 -15.53 -1.88 5.13
N LEU A 54 -14.27 -2.28 5.35
CA LEU A 54 -13.83 -3.07 6.51
C LEU A 54 -13.55 -2.22 7.76
N GLN A 55 -13.40 -0.89 7.62
CA GLN A 55 -13.23 0.05 8.74
C GLN A 55 -14.55 0.72 9.18
N SER A 56 -15.69 0.27 8.65
CA SER A 56 -17.02 0.82 8.96
C SER A 56 -17.79 -0.06 9.94
#